data_AF-A0A969ICH1-F1
#
_entry.id   AF-A0A969ICH1-F1
#
_cell.length_a   1.000
_cell.length_b   1.000
_cell.length_c   1.000
_cell.angle_alpha   90.00
_cell.angle_beta   90.00
_cell.angle_gamma   90.00
#
_symmetry.space_group_name_H-M   'P 1'
#
loop_
_entity.id
_entity.type
_entity.pdbx_description
1 polymer ?
#
loop_
_entity_poly.entity_id
_entity_poly.type
_entity_poly.pdbx_seq_one_letter_code
_entity_poly.pdbx_strand_id
1 'polypeptide(L)'
;MLNRFSRSNPVTRQRWRDRLAPWRQRGQYWRSRIQQGLSWLGFALLETLWSTVLTATSAAAGTLAGSLVIRFSAGGREFASALEFVLRELSNLNGLTAGEAVLPSAIAGFCTVWGLAEAGSFQPRHHPVLAGLCGSFGYGLGWLLWENLETTPLYRLGALAIAAIPLAIAGLGLPSHYWLHVLVALVGVAALFWGLVTQSGLTFELLVQAIAFENLWLSVGLTTTAAIALGLSLGLSYYLLVPLARWLQR
;
A
#
# COMPACT_ATOMS: atom_id res chain seq x y z
N MET A 1 55.95 8.51 -45.83
CA MET A 1 54.81 8.87 -46.71
C MET A 1 53.48 9.02 -45.94
N LEU A 2 53.45 9.64 -44.75
CA LEU A 2 52.20 9.78 -43.96
C LEU A 2 52.14 11.13 -43.23
N ASN A 3 52.20 12.25 -43.95
CA ASN A 3 52.08 13.57 -43.33
C ASN A 3 51.29 14.58 -44.19
N ARG A 4 50.22 14.12 -44.85
CA ARG A 4 49.48 14.90 -45.88
C ARG A 4 47.99 15.10 -45.60
N PHE A 5 47.54 15.09 -44.34
CA PHE A 5 46.11 15.29 -44.00
C PHE A 5 45.80 16.34 -42.94
N SER A 6 46.71 17.31 -42.66
CA SER A 6 46.51 18.27 -41.57
C SER A 6 46.26 19.74 -41.97
N ARG A 7 45.76 20.01 -43.18
CA ARG A 7 45.29 21.38 -43.54
C ARG A 7 43.85 21.33 -44.05
N SER A 8 42.92 20.94 -43.18
CA SER A 8 41.49 21.14 -43.45
C SER A 8 41.16 22.64 -43.40
N ASN A 9 40.61 23.13 -44.50
CA ASN A 9 40.23 24.52 -44.74
C ASN A 9 39.33 25.05 -43.58
N PRO A 10 39.66 26.18 -42.94
CA PRO A 10 38.88 26.72 -41.81
C PRO A 10 37.39 26.91 -42.15
N VAL A 11 37.08 27.23 -43.41
CA VAL A 11 35.71 27.41 -43.89
C VAL A 11 34.90 26.11 -43.83
N THR A 12 35.51 24.96 -44.15
CA THR A 12 34.80 23.67 -44.07
C THR A 12 34.59 23.26 -42.63
N ARG A 13 35.53 23.56 -41.72
CA ARG A 13 35.34 23.32 -40.27
C ARG A 13 34.19 24.13 -39.68
N GLN A 14 34.03 25.40 -40.07
CA GLN A 14 32.94 26.26 -39.62
C GLN A 14 31.58 25.68 -40.05
N ARG A 15 31.46 25.32 -41.32
CA ARG A 15 30.23 24.77 -41.91
C ARG A 15 29.78 23.46 -41.25
N TRP A 16 30.73 22.60 -40.85
CA TRP A 16 30.44 21.38 -40.11
C TRP A 16 30.04 21.67 -38.65
N ARG A 17 30.61 22.68 -37.99
CA ARG A 17 30.17 23.09 -36.64
C ARG A 17 28.74 23.59 -36.65
N ASP A 18 28.37 24.42 -37.62
CA ASP A 18 27.01 24.99 -37.72
C ASP A 18 25.98 23.90 -38.01
N ARG A 19 26.33 22.91 -38.86
CA ARG A 19 25.47 21.73 -39.11
C ARG A 19 25.30 20.83 -37.88
N LEU A 20 26.30 20.76 -37.00
CA LEU A 20 26.28 19.91 -35.80
C LEU A 20 25.73 20.64 -34.56
N ALA A 21 25.69 21.98 -34.56
CA ALA A 21 25.13 22.79 -33.48
C ALA A 21 23.69 22.38 -33.05
N PRO A 22 22.72 22.16 -33.96
CA PRO A 22 21.37 21.74 -33.58
C PRO A 22 21.32 20.30 -33.02
N TRP A 23 22.28 19.45 -33.37
CA TRP A 23 22.40 18.10 -32.80
C TRP A 23 23.01 18.12 -31.40
N ARG A 24 23.97 19.02 -31.14
CA ARG A 24 24.53 19.24 -29.80
C ARG A 24 23.51 19.84 -28.83
N GLN A 25 22.73 20.82 -29.28
CA GLN A 25 21.64 21.40 -28.47
C GLN A 25 20.55 20.37 -28.16
N ARG A 26 20.12 19.58 -29.16
CA ARG A 26 19.19 18.46 -28.92
C ARG A 26 19.77 17.43 -27.93
N GLY A 27 21.05 17.08 -28.06
CA GLY A 27 21.72 16.17 -27.14
C GLY A 27 21.75 16.68 -25.69
N GLN A 28 22.04 17.97 -25.48
CA GLN A 28 22.03 18.60 -24.15
C GLN A 28 20.60 18.67 -23.58
N TYR A 29 19.61 19.00 -24.40
CA TYR A 29 18.20 19.00 -24.01
C TYR A 29 17.75 17.60 -23.53
N TRP A 30 18.00 16.55 -24.33
CA TRP A 30 17.64 15.18 -23.95
C TRP A 30 18.38 14.70 -22.69
N ARG A 31 19.66 15.04 -22.54
CA ARG A 31 20.41 14.73 -21.30
C ARG A 31 19.79 15.39 -20.08
N SER A 32 19.43 16.68 -20.16
CA SER A 32 18.79 17.38 -19.05
C SER A 32 17.42 16.79 -18.69
N ARG A 33 16.60 16.44 -19.68
CA ARG A 33 15.31 15.76 -19.50
C ARG A 33 15.47 14.39 -18.83
N ILE A 34 16.45 13.60 -19.26
CA ILE A 34 16.72 12.27 -18.68
C ILE A 34 17.19 12.41 -17.22
N GLN A 35 18.07 13.36 -16.92
CA GLN A 35 18.54 13.60 -15.55
C GLN A 35 17.41 14.09 -14.63
N GLN A 36 16.53 14.95 -15.12
CA GLN A 36 15.33 15.38 -14.39
C GLN A 36 14.37 14.21 -14.15
N GLY A 37 14.17 13.34 -15.15
CA GLY A 37 13.34 12.14 -15.00
C GLY A 37 13.90 11.15 -13.98
N LEU A 38 15.21 10.90 -14.01
CA LEU A 38 15.90 9.99 -13.08
C LEU A 38 15.88 10.51 -11.64
N SER A 39 16.12 11.81 -11.44
CA SER A 39 16.06 12.41 -10.11
C SER A 39 14.64 12.37 -9.54
N TRP A 40 13.63 12.69 -10.35
CA TRP A 40 12.23 12.57 -9.94
C TRP A 40 11.84 11.13 -9.56
N LEU A 41 12.27 10.14 -10.36
CA LEU A 41 12.06 8.72 -10.04
C LEU A 41 12.73 8.33 -8.72
N GLY A 42 13.97 8.80 -8.49
CA GLY A 42 14.70 8.56 -7.25
C GLY A 42 13.96 9.09 -6.02
N PHE A 43 13.42 10.31 -6.09
CA PHE A 43 12.60 10.87 -5.01
C PHE A 43 11.30 10.08 -4.81
N ALA A 44 10.60 9.72 -5.87
CA ALA A 44 9.37 8.94 -5.79
C ALA A 44 9.58 7.56 -5.14
N LEU A 45 10.69 6.89 -5.48
CA LEU A 45 11.07 5.62 -4.87
C LEU A 45 11.42 5.78 -3.39
N LEU A 46 12.18 6.82 -3.04
CA LEU A 46 12.56 7.07 -1.65
C LEU A 46 11.34 7.36 -0.77
N GLU A 47 10.40 8.17 -1.26
CA GLU A 47 9.13 8.47 -0.59
C GLU A 47 8.27 7.20 -0.43
N THR A 48 8.18 6.39 -1.48
CA THR A 48 7.44 5.12 -1.43
C THR A 48 8.07 4.15 -0.43
N LEU A 49 9.41 4.04 -0.42
CA LEU A 49 10.14 3.20 0.52
C LEU A 49 9.96 3.69 1.96
N TRP A 50 10.07 5.00 2.19
CA TRP A 50 9.88 5.61 3.50
C TRP A 50 8.48 5.31 4.06
N SER A 51 7.45 5.58 3.26
CA SER A 51 6.07 5.27 3.62
C SER A 51 5.84 3.79 3.85
N THR A 52 6.43 2.93 3.02
CA THR A 52 6.34 1.47 3.18
C THR A 52 6.96 1.01 4.50
N VAL A 53 8.15 1.50 4.85
CA VAL A 53 8.82 1.14 6.11
C VAL A 53 8.00 1.58 7.31
N LEU A 54 7.54 2.85 7.34
CA LEU A 54 6.72 3.36 8.44
C LEU A 54 5.39 2.62 8.59
N THR A 55 4.75 2.30 7.47
CA THR A 55 3.49 1.54 7.47
C THR A 55 3.72 0.12 7.98
N ALA A 56 4.81 -0.53 7.56
CA ALA A 56 5.16 -1.88 7.99
C ALA A 56 5.52 -1.92 9.48
N THR A 57 6.33 -1.00 9.98
CA THR A 57 6.69 -0.94 11.41
C THR A 57 5.46 -0.64 12.28
N SER A 58 4.59 0.25 11.82
CA SER A 58 3.34 0.56 12.53
C SER A 58 2.37 -0.62 12.51
N ALA A 59 2.24 -1.32 11.38
CA ALA A 59 1.45 -2.55 11.30
C ALA A 59 1.99 -3.63 12.24
N ALA A 60 3.31 -3.83 12.30
CA ALA A 60 3.93 -4.76 13.24
C ALA A 60 3.58 -4.39 14.70
N ALA A 61 3.73 -3.12 15.07
CA ALA A 61 3.42 -2.64 16.41
C ALA A 61 1.93 -2.81 16.75
N GLY A 62 1.03 -2.51 15.80
CA GLY A 62 -0.41 -2.69 15.97
C GLY A 62 -0.80 -4.15 16.13
N THR A 63 -0.21 -5.05 15.35
CA THR A 63 -0.44 -6.49 15.47
C THR A 63 0.07 -7.03 16.80
N LEU A 64 1.27 -6.63 17.24
CA LEU A 64 1.79 -6.98 18.57
C LEU A 64 0.85 -6.49 19.68
N ALA A 65 0.44 -5.22 19.62
CA ALA A 65 -0.49 -4.65 20.59
C ALA A 65 -1.84 -5.39 20.59
N GLY A 66 -2.43 -5.66 19.42
CA GLY A 66 -3.67 -6.42 19.28
C GLY A 66 -3.56 -7.82 19.86
N SER A 67 -2.47 -8.54 19.58
CA SER A 67 -2.24 -9.87 20.15
C SER A 67 -2.05 -9.85 21.67
N LEU A 68 -1.42 -8.81 22.23
CA LEU A 68 -1.31 -8.65 23.69
C LEU A 68 -2.69 -8.48 24.33
N VAL A 69 -3.62 -7.78 23.67
CA VAL A 69 -4.99 -7.61 24.16
C VAL A 69 -5.71 -8.96 24.27
N ILE A 70 -5.58 -9.87 23.31
CA ILE A 70 -6.17 -11.22 23.41
C ILE A 70 -5.53 -12.01 24.56
N ARG A 71 -4.19 -11.94 24.69
CA ARG A 71 -3.44 -12.84 25.58
C ARG A 71 -3.48 -12.42 27.05
N PHE A 72 -3.50 -11.12 27.31
CA PHE A 72 -3.34 -10.58 28.67
C PHE A 72 -4.56 -9.85 29.21
N SER A 73 -5.57 -9.59 28.37
CA SER A 73 -6.77 -8.87 28.78
C SER A 73 -8.03 -9.67 28.43
N ALA A 74 -9.04 -9.62 29.30
CA ALA A 74 -10.38 -10.04 28.93
C ALA A 74 -11.00 -9.13 27.83
N GLY A 75 -10.33 -8.03 27.49
CA GLY A 75 -10.80 -7.01 26.56
C GLY A 75 -11.19 -7.52 25.18
N GLY A 76 -10.54 -8.57 24.65
CA GLY A 76 -10.97 -9.19 23.38
C GLY A 76 -12.39 -9.76 23.46
N ARG A 77 -12.68 -10.53 24.53
CA ARG A 77 -13.99 -11.14 24.79
C ARG A 77 -15.05 -10.10 25.15
N GLU A 78 -14.71 -9.17 26.03
CA GLU A 78 -15.64 -8.11 26.44
C GLU A 78 -16.02 -7.24 25.26
N PHE A 79 -15.05 -6.83 24.44
CA PHE A 79 -15.32 -6.06 23.22
C PHE A 79 -16.15 -6.84 22.21
N ALA A 80 -15.80 -8.10 21.96
CA ALA A 80 -16.58 -9.00 21.11
C ALA A 80 -18.05 -9.08 21.55
N SER A 81 -18.29 -9.32 22.84
CA SER A 81 -19.65 -9.41 23.40
C SER A 81 -20.42 -8.09 23.31
N ALA A 82 -19.76 -6.95 23.57
CA ALA A 82 -20.37 -5.63 23.46
C ALA A 82 -20.69 -5.28 22.00
N LEU A 83 -19.79 -5.62 21.07
CA LEU A 83 -20.00 -5.42 19.65
C LEU A 83 -21.16 -6.28 19.13
N GLU A 84 -21.22 -7.54 19.54
CA GLU A 84 -22.32 -8.44 19.18
C GLU A 84 -23.66 -7.93 19.69
N PHE A 85 -23.71 -7.41 20.92
CA PHE A 85 -24.90 -6.76 21.47
C PHE A 85 -25.34 -5.56 20.63
N VAL A 86 -24.40 -4.67 20.28
CA VAL A 86 -24.68 -3.50 19.44
C VAL A 86 -25.14 -3.90 18.03
N LEU A 87 -24.52 -4.92 17.43
CA LEU A 87 -24.89 -5.41 16.10
C LEU A 87 -26.33 -5.97 16.11
N ARG A 88 -26.68 -6.76 17.12
CA ARG A 88 -28.05 -7.28 17.30
C ARG A 88 -29.07 -6.15 17.40
N GLU A 89 -28.78 -5.12 18.20
CA GLU A 89 -29.69 -3.99 18.44
C GLU A 89 -29.84 -3.08 17.21
N LEU A 90 -28.75 -2.76 16.52
CA LEU A 90 -28.75 -1.80 15.42
C LEU A 90 -29.39 -2.31 14.13
N SER A 91 -29.37 -3.62 13.90
CA SER A 91 -29.55 -4.14 12.54
C SER A 91 -30.51 -5.32 12.40
N ASN A 92 -31.07 -5.84 13.51
CA ASN A 92 -31.80 -7.11 13.51
C ASN A 92 -31.01 -8.25 12.81
N LEU A 93 -29.68 -8.13 12.69
CA LEU A 93 -28.79 -9.13 12.12
C LEU A 93 -28.58 -10.24 13.16
N ASN A 94 -29.65 -10.99 13.39
CA ASN A 94 -29.64 -12.19 14.20
C ASN A 94 -28.77 -13.24 13.48
N GLY A 95 -27.50 -13.33 13.85
CA GLY A 95 -26.56 -14.31 13.28
C GLY A 95 -25.13 -13.83 13.06
N LEU A 96 -24.85 -12.52 13.17
CA LEU A 96 -23.46 -12.05 13.12
C LEU A 96 -22.75 -12.35 14.44
N THR A 97 -21.68 -13.13 14.38
CA THR A 97 -20.76 -13.32 15.51
C THR A 97 -19.59 -12.35 15.38
N ALA A 98 -19.20 -11.76 16.52
CA ALA A 98 -17.99 -10.99 16.65
C ALA A 98 -17.00 -11.81 17.48
N GLY A 99 -15.99 -12.38 16.83
CA GLY A 99 -14.95 -13.15 17.51
C GLY A 99 -13.95 -12.27 18.24
N GLU A 100 -13.19 -12.87 19.15
CA GLU A 100 -12.20 -12.17 19.99
C GLU A 100 -11.10 -11.46 19.17
N ALA A 101 -10.87 -11.89 17.92
CA ALA A 101 -9.88 -11.34 17.01
C ALA A 101 -10.33 -10.05 16.28
N VAL A 102 -11.58 -9.63 16.41
CA VAL A 102 -12.08 -8.37 15.81
C VAL A 102 -11.36 -7.13 16.34
N LEU A 103 -11.11 -7.07 17.65
CA LEU A 103 -10.44 -5.95 18.30
C LEU A 103 -8.95 -5.87 17.91
N PRO A 104 -8.18 -6.97 17.96
CA PRO A 104 -6.81 -7.02 17.41
C PRO A 104 -6.71 -6.60 15.95
N SER A 105 -7.66 -7.05 15.12
CA SER A 105 -7.75 -6.63 13.72
C SER A 105 -7.94 -5.12 13.62
N ALA A 106 -8.87 -4.55 14.40
CA ALA A 106 -9.11 -3.11 14.42
C ALA A 106 -7.90 -2.30 14.92
N ILE A 107 -7.14 -2.80 15.90
CA ILE A 107 -5.91 -2.16 16.38
C ILE A 107 -4.81 -2.24 15.31
N ALA A 108 -4.63 -3.40 14.67
CA ALA A 108 -3.67 -3.55 13.58
C ALA A 108 -4.01 -2.62 12.40
N GLY A 109 -5.30 -2.54 12.05
CA GLY A 109 -5.81 -1.60 11.04
C GLY A 109 -5.56 -0.14 11.40
N PHE A 110 -5.77 0.23 12.68
CA PHE A 110 -5.47 1.57 13.18
C PHE A 110 -4.02 1.96 12.90
N CYS A 111 -3.09 1.16 13.40
CA CYS A 111 -1.67 1.47 13.34
C CYS A 111 -1.16 1.44 11.89
N THR A 112 -1.67 0.53 11.06
CA THR A 112 -1.31 0.44 9.64
C THR A 112 -1.64 1.75 8.92
N VAL A 113 -2.89 2.21 9.02
CA VAL A 113 -3.32 3.41 8.28
C VAL A 113 -2.80 4.69 8.93
N TRP A 114 -2.62 4.69 10.25
CA TRP A 114 -1.93 5.77 10.96
C TRP A 114 -0.50 5.96 10.45
N GLY A 115 0.30 4.89 10.41
CA GLY A 115 1.70 4.96 9.95
C GLY A 115 1.82 5.44 8.50
N LEU A 116 0.86 5.05 7.67
CA LEU A 116 0.75 5.49 6.28
C LEU A 116 0.42 6.98 6.17
N ALA A 117 -0.45 7.50 7.04
CA ALA A 117 -0.78 8.92 7.11
C ALA A 117 0.37 9.76 7.68
N GLU A 118 1.05 9.26 8.72
CA GLU A 118 2.20 9.91 9.37
C GLU A 118 3.40 10.02 8.42
N ALA A 119 3.60 9.02 7.55
CA ALA A 119 4.63 9.08 6.52
C ALA A 119 4.50 10.30 5.60
N GLY A 120 3.28 10.80 5.36
CA GLY A 120 3.03 12.02 4.57
C GLY A 120 3.34 11.93 3.07
N SER A 121 3.98 10.85 2.61
CA SER A 121 4.49 10.68 1.24
C SER A 121 3.44 10.76 0.13
N PHE A 122 2.15 10.58 0.43
CA PHE A 122 1.07 10.62 -0.55
C PHE A 122 0.18 11.88 -0.44
N GLN A 123 0.65 12.89 0.28
CA GLN A 123 -0.10 14.11 0.58
C GLN A 123 -1.51 13.82 1.14
N PRO A 124 -1.61 13.01 2.21
CA PRO A 124 -2.90 12.74 2.84
C PRO A 124 -3.54 14.06 3.29
N ARG A 125 -4.86 14.19 3.08
CA ARG A 125 -5.62 15.40 3.46
C ARG A 125 -6.17 15.32 4.88
N HIS A 126 -6.29 14.11 5.42
CA HIS A 126 -6.86 13.89 6.75
C HIS A 126 -5.77 13.71 7.80
N HIS A 127 -6.11 14.03 9.05
CA HIS A 127 -5.23 13.86 10.20
C HIS A 127 -4.93 12.36 10.45
N PRO A 128 -3.72 11.98 10.90
CA PRO A 128 -3.35 10.57 11.14
C PRO A 128 -4.33 9.81 12.03
N VAL A 129 -4.91 10.48 13.04
CA VAL A 129 -5.96 9.89 13.90
C VAL A 129 -7.19 9.46 13.12
N LEU A 130 -7.72 10.32 12.24
CA LEU A 130 -8.90 10.00 11.44
C LEU A 130 -8.60 8.88 10.45
N ALA A 131 -7.40 8.90 9.85
CA ALA A 131 -6.94 7.84 8.97
C ALA A 131 -6.84 6.50 9.71
N GLY A 132 -6.26 6.50 10.92
CA GLY A 132 -6.21 5.34 11.81
C GLY A 132 -7.60 4.82 12.15
N LEU A 133 -8.55 5.68 12.52
CA LEU A 133 -9.93 5.28 12.81
C LEU A 133 -10.58 4.60 11.60
N CYS A 134 -10.42 5.16 10.40
CA CYS A 134 -10.89 4.50 9.17
C CYS A 134 -10.23 3.13 8.96
N GLY A 135 -8.94 3.00 9.28
CA GLY A 135 -8.23 1.72 9.30
C GLY A 135 -8.83 0.72 10.29
N SER A 136 -9.15 1.15 11.51
CA SER A 136 -9.83 0.32 12.51
C SER A 136 -11.18 -0.18 12.03
N PHE A 137 -12.01 0.72 11.49
CA PHE A 137 -13.31 0.33 10.95
C PHE A 137 -13.16 -0.61 9.75
N GLY A 138 -12.22 -0.35 8.85
CA GLY A 138 -11.98 -1.20 7.68
C GLY A 138 -11.56 -2.62 8.06
N TYR A 139 -10.58 -2.76 8.97
CA TYR A 139 -10.11 -4.06 9.44
C TYR A 139 -11.11 -4.77 10.34
N GLY A 140 -11.84 -4.03 11.18
CA GLY A 140 -12.92 -4.58 12.01
C GLY A 140 -14.08 -5.11 11.16
N LEU A 141 -14.55 -4.33 10.18
CA LEU A 141 -15.57 -4.80 9.23
C LEU A 141 -15.06 -5.97 8.39
N GLY A 142 -13.81 -5.91 7.92
CA GLY A 142 -13.18 -7.01 7.19
C GLY A 142 -13.10 -8.29 8.01
N TRP A 143 -12.86 -8.17 9.33
CA TRP A 143 -12.90 -9.30 10.26
C TRP A 143 -14.31 -9.89 10.40
N LEU A 144 -15.32 -9.04 10.57
CA LEU A 144 -16.71 -9.51 10.65
C LEU A 144 -17.12 -10.27 9.38
N LEU A 145 -16.71 -9.79 8.20
CA LEU A 145 -16.94 -10.53 6.95
C LEU A 145 -16.16 -11.86 6.91
N TRP A 146 -14.90 -11.87 7.38
CA TRP A 146 -14.08 -13.08 7.44
C TRP A 146 -14.74 -14.19 8.26
N GLU A 147 -15.30 -13.84 9.41
CA GLU A 147 -15.88 -14.79 10.36
C GLU A 147 -17.24 -15.32 9.87
N ASN A 148 -18.07 -14.44 9.31
CA ASN A 148 -19.48 -14.73 9.02
C ASN A 148 -19.76 -15.17 7.57
N LEU A 149 -18.80 -15.04 6.65
CA LEU A 149 -18.98 -15.54 5.28
C LEU A 149 -18.76 -17.06 5.21
N GLU A 150 -19.82 -17.82 4.92
CA GLU A 150 -19.77 -19.27 4.70
C GLU A 150 -19.20 -19.65 3.32
N THR A 151 -18.01 -19.16 3.00
CA THR A 151 -17.32 -19.41 1.72
C THR A 151 -15.91 -19.95 1.93
N THR A 152 -15.20 -20.24 0.83
CA THR A 152 -13.79 -20.67 0.92
C THR A 152 -12.92 -19.56 1.55
N PRO A 153 -11.80 -19.92 2.22
CA PRO A 153 -10.90 -18.95 2.82
C PRO A 153 -10.43 -17.86 1.85
N LEU A 154 -10.23 -18.21 0.57
CA LEU A 154 -9.83 -17.26 -0.46
C LEU A 154 -10.87 -16.14 -0.66
N TYR A 155 -12.16 -16.47 -0.69
CA TYR A 155 -13.22 -15.46 -0.81
C TYR A 155 -13.32 -14.61 0.46
N ARG A 156 -13.14 -15.21 1.63
CA ARG A 156 -13.11 -14.49 2.91
C ARG A 156 -11.96 -13.48 2.97
N LEU A 157 -10.77 -13.85 2.48
CA LEU A 157 -9.62 -12.93 2.33
C LEU A 157 -9.96 -11.76 1.42
N GLY A 158 -10.57 -12.07 0.27
CA GLY A 158 -11.01 -11.07 -0.68
C GLY A 158 -11.99 -10.09 -0.05
N ALA A 159 -12.98 -10.58 0.69
CA ALA A 159 -13.94 -9.76 1.41
C ALA A 159 -13.29 -8.87 2.47
N LEU A 160 -12.33 -9.40 3.24
CA LEU A 160 -11.55 -8.63 4.20
C LEU A 160 -10.78 -7.50 3.51
N ALA A 161 -10.08 -7.79 2.42
CA ALA A 161 -9.34 -6.78 1.66
C ALA A 161 -10.27 -5.72 1.04
N ILE A 162 -11.41 -6.13 0.48
CA ILE A 162 -12.43 -5.24 -0.11
C ILE A 162 -13.07 -4.34 0.94
N ALA A 163 -13.22 -4.79 2.20
CA ALA A 163 -13.67 -3.93 3.29
C ALA A 163 -12.56 -3.00 3.79
N ALA A 164 -11.36 -3.53 4.02
CA ALA A 164 -10.28 -2.80 4.66
C ALA A 164 -9.64 -1.72 3.78
N ILE A 165 -9.29 -2.06 2.53
CA ILE A 165 -8.48 -1.20 1.65
C ILE A 165 -9.21 0.09 1.24
N PRO A 166 -10.50 0.06 0.82
CA PRO A 166 -11.22 1.28 0.50
C PRO A 166 -11.33 2.22 1.70
N LEU A 167 -11.67 1.70 2.89
CA LEU A 167 -11.75 2.52 4.09
C LEU A 167 -10.39 3.10 4.48
N ALA A 168 -9.32 2.32 4.39
CA ALA A 168 -7.96 2.82 4.61
C ALA A 168 -7.62 4.00 3.68
N ILE A 169 -7.86 3.84 2.38
CA ILE A 169 -7.56 4.87 1.37
C ILE A 169 -8.48 6.09 1.52
N ALA A 170 -9.74 5.89 1.89
CA ALA A 170 -10.67 6.97 2.19
C ALA A 170 -10.21 7.75 3.43
N GLY A 171 -9.71 7.03 4.44
CA GLY A 171 -9.11 7.59 5.64
C GLY A 171 -7.92 8.51 5.36
N LEU A 172 -7.09 8.20 4.36
CA LEU A 172 -5.98 9.07 3.94
C LEU A 172 -6.45 10.36 3.25
N GLY A 173 -7.65 10.37 2.65
CA GLY A 173 -8.17 11.51 1.92
C GLY A 173 -7.33 11.89 0.70
N LEU A 174 -6.86 10.90 -0.08
CA LEU A 174 -5.98 11.14 -1.22
C LEU A 174 -6.62 12.12 -2.24
N PRO A 175 -5.83 13.02 -2.86
CA PRO A 175 -6.37 14.19 -3.53
C PRO A 175 -7.10 13.93 -4.85
N SER A 176 -6.90 12.77 -5.49
CA SER A 176 -7.38 12.49 -6.85
C SER A 176 -7.43 10.99 -7.14
N HIS A 177 -8.25 10.55 -8.10
CA HIS A 177 -8.31 9.16 -8.60
C HIS A 177 -8.45 8.09 -7.51
N TYR A 178 -9.33 8.31 -6.53
CA TYR A 178 -9.61 7.39 -5.41
C TYR A 178 -9.73 5.92 -5.84
N TRP A 179 -10.59 5.64 -6.82
CA TRP A 179 -10.81 4.27 -7.30
C TRP A 179 -9.58 3.63 -7.95
N LEU A 180 -8.70 4.42 -8.57
CA LEU A 180 -7.45 3.90 -9.12
C LEU A 180 -6.51 3.44 -8.00
N HIS A 181 -6.39 4.23 -6.93
CA HIS A 181 -5.61 3.85 -5.76
C HIS A 181 -6.16 2.57 -5.12
N VAL A 182 -7.49 2.49 -4.95
CA VAL A 182 -8.17 1.30 -4.41
C VAL A 182 -7.92 0.08 -5.27
N LEU A 183 -8.10 0.19 -6.60
CA LEU A 183 -7.91 -0.93 -7.52
C LEU A 183 -6.46 -1.44 -7.48
N VAL A 184 -5.49 -0.54 -7.55
CA VAL A 184 -4.07 -0.89 -7.57
C VAL A 184 -3.65 -1.51 -6.23
N ALA A 185 -4.15 -0.99 -5.11
CA ALA A 185 -3.93 -1.56 -3.79
C ALA A 185 -4.55 -2.96 -3.64
N LEU A 186 -5.79 -3.16 -4.08
CA LEU A 186 -6.43 -4.48 -4.07
C LEU A 186 -5.65 -5.49 -4.91
N VAL A 187 -5.26 -5.11 -6.14
CA VAL A 187 -4.47 -5.97 -7.03
C VAL A 187 -3.10 -6.27 -6.44
N GLY A 188 -2.39 -5.28 -5.91
CA GLY A 188 -1.06 -5.48 -5.34
C GLY A 188 -1.06 -6.36 -4.09
N VAL A 189 -2.03 -6.16 -3.19
CA VAL A 189 -2.21 -7.00 -2.01
C VAL A 189 -2.61 -8.43 -2.41
N ALA A 190 -3.56 -8.59 -3.35
CA ALA A 190 -3.96 -9.89 -3.85
C ALA A 190 -2.82 -10.65 -4.56
N ALA A 191 -2.05 -9.96 -5.40
CA ALA A 191 -0.89 -10.53 -6.08
C ALA A 191 0.18 -11.00 -5.09
N LEU A 192 0.38 -10.25 -4.01
CA LEU A 192 1.29 -10.64 -2.95
C LEU A 192 0.82 -11.90 -2.22
N PHE A 193 -0.45 -11.96 -1.81
CA PHE A 193 -0.99 -13.16 -1.15
C PHE A 193 -0.96 -14.37 -2.08
N TRP A 194 -1.29 -14.18 -3.34
CA TRP A 194 -1.17 -15.23 -4.36
C TRP A 194 0.28 -15.73 -4.48
N GLY A 195 1.24 -14.82 -4.53
CA GLY A 195 2.67 -15.15 -4.55
C GLY A 195 3.12 -15.91 -3.30
N LEU A 196 2.68 -15.49 -2.10
CA LEU A 196 2.98 -16.20 -0.86
C LEU A 196 2.44 -17.64 -0.90
N VAL A 197 1.17 -17.84 -1.25
CA VAL A 197 0.56 -19.17 -1.27
C VAL A 197 1.18 -20.08 -2.33
N THR A 198 1.49 -19.55 -3.52
CA THR A 198 1.97 -20.36 -4.65
C THR A 198 3.48 -20.58 -4.68
N GLN A 199 4.28 -19.63 -4.18
CA GLN A 199 5.75 -19.66 -4.32
C GLN A 199 6.48 -19.93 -3.01
N SER A 200 5.94 -19.51 -1.86
CA SER A 200 6.67 -19.61 -0.57
C SER A 200 6.39 -20.90 0.21
N GLY A 201 5.47 -21.75 -0.28
CA GLY A 201 5.02 -22.95 0.42
C GLY A 201 4.10 -22.66 1.62
N LEU A 202 3.63 -21.42 1.77
CA LEU A 202 2.70 -21.02 2.83
C LEU A 202 1.33 -21.65 2.55
N THR A 203 0.94 -22.61 3.39
CA THR A 203 -0.35 -23.29 3.26
C THR A 203 -1.49 -22.35 3.66
N PHE A 204 -2.68 -22.60 3.12
CA PHE A 204 -3.89 -21.86 3.52
C PHE A 204 -4.17 -21.99 5.02
N GLU A 205 -3.80 -23.10 5.65
CA GLU A 205 -3.94 -23.29 7.10
C GLU A 205 -3.10 -22.28 7.89
N LEU A 206 -1.83 -22.09 7.51
CA LEU A 206 -0.96 -21.08 8.15
C LEU A 206 -1.48 -19.67 7.95
N LEU A 207 -2.13 -19.40 6.80
CA LEU A 207 -2.75 -18.12 6.52
C LEU A 207 -3.95 -17.86 7.43
N VAL A 208 -4.80 -18.87 7.65
CA VAL A 208 -5.93 -18.80 8.59
C VAL A 208 -5.43 -18.57 10.01
N GLN A 209 -4.40 -19.31 10.47
CA GLN A 209 -3.80 -19.12 11.79
C GLN A 209 -3.21 -17.71 11.98
N ALA A 210 -2.57 -17.17 10.93
CA ALA A 210 -2.02 -15.81 10.94
C ALA A 210 -3.11 -14.75 11.06
N ILE A 211 -4.22 -14.93 10.34
CA ILE A 211 -5.36 -14.00 10.35
C ILE A 211 -6.09 -14.08 11.69
N ALA A 212 -6.29 -15.27 12.23
CA ALA A 212 -6.92 -15.51 13.54
C ALA A 212 -6.08 -15.10 14.75
N PHE A 213 -4.89 -14.53 14.57
CA PHE A 213 -3.98 -14.14 15.64
C PHE A 213 -3.55 -15.30 16.57
N GLU A 214 -3.69 -16.55 16.11
CA GLU A 214 -3.31 -17.75 16.87
C GLU A 214 -1.79 -17.86 16.99
N ASN A 215 -1.08 -17.57 15.89
CA ASN A 215 0.37 -17.54 15.85
C ASN A 215 0.87 -16.10 15.66
N LEU A 216 1.37 -15.51 16.75
CA LEU A 216 1.85 -14.12 16.80
C LEU A 216 2.81 -13.77 15.65
N TRP A 217 3.82 -14.60 15.43
CA TRP A 217 4.87 -14.31 14.45
C TRP A 217 4.35 -14.39 13.03
N LEU A 218 3.45 -15.33 12.76
CA LEU A 218 2.78 -15.41 11.46
C LEU A 218 1.84 -14.20 11.26
N SER A 219 1.09 -13.78 12.27
CA SER A 219 0.24 -12.59 12.21
C SER A 219 1.04 -11.33 11.94
N VAL A 220 2.15 -11.13 12.67
CA VAL A 220 3.06 -10.00 12.44
C VAL A 220 3.59 -10.06 11.02
N GLY A 221 4.18 -11.19 10.60
CA GLY A 221 4.71 -11.34 9.25
C GLY A 221 3.67 -11.07 8.17
N LEU A 222 2.45 -11.58 8.32
CA LEU A 222 1.39 -11.40 7.34
C LEU A 222 0.92 -9.95 7.25
N THR A 223 0.64 -9.34 8.40
CA THR A 223 0.15 -7.95 8.47
C THR A 223 1.21 -6.96 7.99
N THR A 224 2.49 -7.17 8.35
CA THR A 224 3.59 -6.35 7.82
C THR A 224 3.75 -6.52 6.32
N THR A 225 3.60 -7.73 5.79
CA THR A 225 3.74 -7.99 4.36
C THR A 225 2.57 -7.37 3.58
N ALA A 226 1.34 -7.44 4.12
CA ALA A 226 0.19 -6.76 3.55
C ALA A 226 0.36 -5.22 3.58
N ALA A 227 0.88 -4.68 4.68
CA ALA A 227 1.20 -3.26 4.82
C ALA A 227 2.26 -2.79 3.80
N ILE A 228 3.29 -3.62 3.57
CA ILE A 228 4.29 -3.38 2.52
C ILE A 228 3.65 -3.36 1.14
N ALA A 229 2.82 -4.36 0.82
CA ALA A 229 2.09 -4.41 -0.45
C ALA A 229 1.22 -3.16 -0.63
N LEU A 230 0.51 -2.72 0.42
CA LEU A 230 -0.32 -1.53 0.39
C LEU A 230 0.50 -0.26 0.11
N GLY A 231 1.61 -0.07 0.85
CA GLY A 231 2.51 1.08 0.67
C GLY A 231 3.11 1.13 -0.74
N LEU A 232 3.61 0.00 -1.26
CA LEU A 232 4.14 -0.10 -2.61
C LEU A 232 3.08 0.16 -3.68
N SER A 233 1.86 -0.36 -3.48
CA SER A 233 0.75 -0.16 -4.41
C SER A 233 0.28 1.29 -4.45
N LEU A 234 0.32 1.98 -3.32
CA LEU A 234 0.05 3.41 -3.24
C LEU A 234 1.15 4.23 -3.90
N GLY A 235 2.42 3.88 -3.70
CA GLY A 235 3.53 4.49 -4.43
C GLY A 235 3.40 4.33 -5.94
N LEU A 236 3.13 3.11 -6.41
CA LEU A 236 2.92 2.82 -7.82
C LEU A 236 1.75 3.63 -8.41
N SER A 237 0.61 3.64 -7.72
CA SER A 237 -0.57 4.37 -8.20
C SER A 237 -0.36 5.89 -8.18
N TYR A 238 0.17 6.45 -7.09
CA TYR A 238 0.33 7.88 -6.90
C TYR A 238 1.43 8.49 -7.77
N TYR A 239 2.60 7.85 -7.83
CA TYR A 239 3.74 8.39 -8.57
C TYR A 239 3.75 7.99 -10.04
N LEU A 240 3.27 6.80 -10.42
CA LEU A 240 3.36 6.33 -11.81
C LEU A 240 2.01 6.45 -12.54
N LEU A 241 0.96 5.83 -12.00
CA LEU A 241 -0.29 5.65 -12.75
C LEU A 241 -1.14 6.93 -12.82
N VAL A 242 -1.23 7.70 -11.74
CA VAL A 242 -2.00 8.97 -11.73
C VAL A 242 -1.41 9.99 -12.71
N PRO A 243 -0.09 10.25 -12.74
CA PRO A 243 0.49 11.15 -13.73
C PRO A 243 0.29 10.66 -15.17
N LEU A 244 0.40 9.35 -15.41
CA LEU A 244 0.16 8.76 -16.73
C LEU A 244 -1.32 8.90 -17.16
N ALA A 245 -2.26 8.66 -16.26
CA ALA A 245 -3.69 8.85 -16.52
C ALA A 245 -4.02 10.32 -16.85
N ARG A 246 -3.43 11.27 -16.12
CA ARG A 246 -3.56 12.70 -16.42
C ARG A 246 -2.93 13.10 -17.75
N TRP A 247 -1.85 12.44 -18.15
CA TRP A 247 -1.22 12.67 -19.45
C TRP A 247 -2.09 12.16 -20.60
N LEU A 248 -2.72 10.99 -20.45
CA LEU A 248 -3.60 10.41 -21.48
C LEU A 248 -4.91 11.19 -21.69
N GLN A 249 -5.37 11.91 -20.66
CA GLN A 249 -6.59 12.75 -20.72
C GLN A 249 -6.35 14.14 -21.34
N ARG A 250 -5.09 14.51 -21.63
CA ARG A 250 -4.72 15.76 -22.29
C ARG A 250 -4.51 15.54 -23.77
#